data_AF-A0A918HR45-F1
#
_entry.id   AF-A0A918HR45-F1
#
_cell.length_a   1.000
_cell.length_b   1.000
_cell.length_c   1.000
_cell.angle_alpha   90.00
_cell.angle_beta   90.00
_cell.angle_gamma   90.00
#
_symmetry.space_group_name_H-M   'P 1'
#
loop_
_entity.id
_entity.type
_entity.pdbx_description
1 polymer ?
#
loop_
_entity_poly.entity_id
_entity_poly.type
_entity_poly.pdbx_seq_one_letter_code
_entity_poly.pdbx_strand_id
1 'polypeptide(L)'
;MTAIHEREEFETVAETEVDSRGRVSLGRAGARPGRRYRVESNPDGVLLLTPVVSIPEREMQVWNDPLLAERIRTGIEQAKAGKTIDRGDFSHYLDEDYED
;
A
#
# COMPACT_ATOMS: atom_id res chain seq x y z
N MET A 1 13.86 4.45 5.99
CA MET A 1 14.44 3.18 6.44
C MET A 1 14.38 2.19 5.29
N THR A 2 15.51 1.89 4.66
CA THR A 2 15.63 0.73 3.79
C THR A 2 15.83 -0.47 4.70
N ALA A 3 14.91 -1.42 4.68
CA ALA A 3 15.10 -2.67 5.41
C ALA A 3 16.22 -3.46 4.70
N ILE A 4 17.35 -3.59 5.39
CA ILE A 4 18.42 -4.51 4.98
C ILE A 4 17.92 -5.89 5.40
N HIS A 5 17.70 -6.76 4.43
CA HIS A 5 17.31 -8.15 4.71
C HIS A 5 18.58 -9.00 4.59
N GLU A 6 18.87 -9.80 5.61
CA GLU A 6 20.04 -10.68 5.59
C GLU A 6 19.78 -11.87 4.66
N ARG A 7 20.81 -12.27 3.92
CA ARG A 7 20.69 -13.32 2.89
C ARG A 7 20.26 -14.68 3.47
N GLU A 8 20.52 -14.90 4.76
CA GLU A 8 20.18 -16.12 5.50
C GLU A 8 18.66 -16.29 5.71
N GLU A 9 17.87 -15.24 5.54
CA GLU A 9 16.40 -15.29 5.65
C GLU A 9 15.71 -15.68 4.32
N PHE A 10 16.46 -15.85 3.23
CA PHE A 10 15.90 -16.10 1.91
C PHE A 10 16.12 -17.54 1.42
N GLU A 11 15.04 -18.13 0.92
CA GLU A 11 15.07 -19.37 0.16
C GLU A 11 15.18 -19.05 -1.34
N THR A 12 15.98 -19.83 -2.07
CA THR A 12 16.01 -19.75 -3.54
C THR A 12 14.76 -20.43 -4.11
N VAL A 13 13.76 -19.64 -4.49
CA VAL A 13 12.47 -20.15 -5.01
C VAL A 13 12.48 -20.40 -6.52
N ALA A 14 13.38 -19.77 -7.28
CA ALA A 14 13.54 -19.96 -8.71
C ALA A 14 14.86 -19.36 -9.23
N GLU A 15 15.38 -19.95 -10.31
CA GLU A 15 16.31 -19.31 -11.23
C GLU A 15 15.57 -18.98 -12.53
N THR A 16 15.84 -17.81 -13.11
CA THR A 16 15.17 -17.34 -14.32
C THR A 16 16.12 -16.48 -15.14
N GLU A 17 15.93 -16.51 -16.46
CA GLU A 17 16.66 -15.70 -17.42
C GLU A 17 15.85 -14.46 -17.82
N VAL A 18 16.55 -13.40 -18.20
CA VAL A 18 15.96 -12.19 -18.78
C VAL A 18 15.61 -12.49 -20.24
N ASP A 19 14.36 -12.24 -20.63
CA ASP A 19 13.96 -12.45 -22.02
C ASP A 19 14.49 -11.35 -22.97
N SER A 20 14.26 -11.52 -24.28
CA SER A 20 14.70 -10.55 -25.30
C SER A 20 14.08 -9.16 -25.18
N ARG A 21 13.09 -8.97 -24.31
CA ARG A 21 12.45 -7.69 -24.00
C ARG A 21 12.89 -7.14 -22.65
N GLY A 22 13.89 -7.73 -21.99
CA GLY A 22 14.39 -7.28 -20.71
C GLY A 22 13.50 -7.67 -19.51
N ARG A 23 12.60 -8.65 -19.66
CA ARG A 23 11.66 -9.03 -18.60
C ARG A 23 12.15 -10.25 -17.84
N VAL A 24 11.84 -10.30 -16.55
CA VAL A 24 12.11 -11.44 -15.66
C VAL A 24 10.79 -12.02 -15.15
N SER A 25 10.64 -13.35 -15.20
CA SER A 25 9.45 -14.01 -14.67
C SER A 25 9.55 -14.18 -13.15
N LEU A 26 8.65 -13.52 -12.42
CA LEU A 26 8.57 -13.58 -10.96
C LEU A 26 7.43 -14.48 -10.44
N GLY A 27 6.76 -15.23 -11.33
CA GLY A 27 5.58 -16.02 -10.98
C GLY A 27 5.86 -17.06 -9.89
N ARG A 28 7.01 -17.76 -9.98
CA ARG A 28 7.45 -18.72 -8.95
C ARG A 28 7.84 -18.04 -7.64
N ALA A 29 8.25 -16.77 -7.67
CA ALA A 29 8.52 -15.96 -6.49
C ALA A 29 7.25 -15.33 -5.88
N GLY A 30 6.05 -15.73 -6.33
CA GLY A 30 4.78 -15.30 -5.75
C GLY A 30 4.30 -13.92 -6.23
N ALA A 31 4.89 -13.37 -7.29
CA ALA A 31 4.37 -12.15 -7.91
C ALA A 31 2.98 -12.41 -8.52
N ARG A 32 2.06 -11.47 -8.29
CA ARG A 32 0.68 -11.52 -8.81
C ARG A 32 0.45 -10.41 -9.83
N PRO A 33 -0.46 -10.58 -10.81
CA PRO A 33 -0.83 -9.51 -11.73
C PRO A 33 -1.22 -8.22 -10.99
N GLY A 34 -0.72 -7.07 -11.46
CA GLY A 34 -1.00 -5.76 -10.87
C GLY A 34 -0.18 -5.41 -9.62
N ARG A 35 0.57 -6.35 -9.03
CA ARG A 35 1.47 -6.04 -7.90
C ARG A 35 2.66 -5.21 -8.40
N ARG A 36 2.92 -4.10 -7.73
CA ARG A 36 4.06 -3.21 -8.05
C ARG A 36 5.19 -3.42 -7.06
N TYR A 37 6.40 -3.22 -7.54
CA TYR A 37 7.62 -3.32 -6.75
C TYR A 37 8.46 -2.07 -6.98
N ARG A 38 9.06 -1.56 -5.90
CA ARG A 38 10.24 -0.70 -6.01
C ARG A 38 11.41 -1.61 -6.38
N VAL A 39 12.14 -1.22 -7.42
CA VAL A 39 13.33 -1.92 -7.87
C VAL A 39 14.54 -1.09 -7.47
N GLU A 40 15.41 -1.67 -6.65
CA GLU A 40 16.67 -1.08 -6.22
C GLU A 40 17.82 -1.96 -6.73
N SER A 41 18.93 -1.34 -7.14
CA SER A 41 20.13 -2.04 -7.59
C SER A 41 21.35 -1.54 -6.82
N ASN A 42 22.32 -2.42 -6.58
CA ASN A 42 23.61 -2.05 -6.01
C ASN A 42 24.74 -2.18 -7.06
N PRO A 43 25.96 -1.67 -6.79
CA PRO A 43 27.10 -1.78 -7.71
C PRO A 43 27.51 -3.21 -8.06
N ASP A 44 27.18 -4.20 -7.21
CA ASP A 44 27.44 -5.62 -7.44
C ASP A 44 26.42 -6.27 -8.39
N GLY A 45 25.43 -5.51 -8.87
CA GLY A 45 24.38 -5.99 -9.77
C GLY A 45 23.25 -6.75 -9.08
N VAL A 46 23.18 -6.73 -7.75
CA VAL A 46 22.07 -7.32 -6.99
C VAL A 46 20.84 -6.43 -7.12
N LEU A 47 19.71 -7.06 -7.47
CA LEU A 47 18.40 -6.41 -7.52
C LEU A 47 17.58 -6.74 -6.27
N LEU A 48 17.07 -5.71 -5.59
CA LEU A 48 16.10 -5.84 -4.51
C LEU A 48 14.72 -5.39 -4.99
N LEU A 49 13.72 -6.25 -4.81
CA LEU A 49 12.34 -5.97 -5.19
C LEU A 49 11.47 -5.86 -3.93
N THR A 50 11.08 -4.64 -3.59
CA THR A 50 10.22 -4.37 -2.42
C THR A 50 8.79 -4.09 -2.89
N PRO A 51 7.77 -4.85 -2.46
CA PRO A 51 6.38 -4.56 -2.80
C PRO A 51 5.96 -3.13 -2.40
N VAL A 52 5.22 -2.44 -3.27
CA VAL A 52 4.71 -1.08 -3.00
C VAL A 52 3.23 -0.93 -3.35
N VAL A 53 2.55 -0.08 -2.59
CA VAL A 53 1.15 0.31 -2.81
C VAL A 53 1.06 1.79 -3.15
N SER A 54 0.02 2.19 -3.90
CA SER A 54 -0.30 3.62 -4.10
C SER A 54 -1.10 4.11 -2.92
N ILE A 55 -0.78 5.31 -2.43
CA ILE A 55 -1.59 6.05 -1.48
C ILE A 55 -2.08 7.31 -2.21
N PRO A 56 -3.40 7.56 -2.27
CA PRO A 56 -3.93 8.81 -2.80
C PRO A 56 -3.38 10.02 -2.05
N GLU A 57 -3.09 11.12 -2.73
CA GLU A 57 -2.47 12.30 -2.13
C GLU A 57 -3.24 12.83 -0.91
N ARG A 58 -4.58 12.89 -1.00
CA ARG A 58 -5.46 13.31 0.10
C ARG A 58 -5.29 12.48 1.38
N GLU A 59 -4.80 11.25 1.27
CA GLU A 59 -4.58 10.32 2.38
C GLU A 59 -3.15 10.41 2.94
N MET A 60 -2.22 11.12 2.28
CA MET A 60 -0.83 11.24 2.72
C MET A 60 -0.68 11.90 4.09
N GLN A 61 -1.58 12.80 4.45
CA GLN A 61 -1.60 13.42 5.79
C GLN A 61 -1.68 12.38 6.91
N VAL A 62 -2.43 11.29 6.70
CA VAL A 62 -2.56 10.20 7.68
C VAL A 62 -1.26 9.44 7.84
N TRP A 63 -0.46 9.33 6.79
CA TRP A 63 0.82 8.63 6.82
C TRP A 63 1.95 9.48 7.41
N ASN A 64 1.89 10.80 7.22
CA ASN A 64 2.92 11.74 7.68
C ASN A 64 2.70 12.23 9.13
N ASP A 65 1.47 12.16 9.64
CA ASP A 65 1.12 12.56 11.01
C ASP A 65 0.75 11.33 11.86
N PRO A 66 1.66 10.86 12.74
CA PRO A 66 1.40 9.71 13.61
C PRO A 66 0.21 9.90 14.55
N LEU A 67 -0.03 11.14 15.02
CA LEU A 67 -1.13 11.44 15.92
C LEU A 67 -2.47 11.36 15.18
N LEU A 68 -2.54 11.87 13.95
CA LEU A 68 -3.72 11.71 13.10
C LEU A 68 -4.01 10.22 12.82
N ALA A 69 -2.97 9.45 12.50
CA ALA A 69 -3.09 8.01 12.28
C ALA A 69 -3.66 7.28 13.50
N GLU A 70 -3.17 7.60 14.70
CA GLU A 70 -3.66 7.03 15.96
C GLU A 70 -5.12 7.41 16.24
N ARG A 71 -5.49 8.67 16.01
CA ARG A 71 -6.87 9.14 16.17
C ARG A 71 -7.83 8.40 15.24
N ILE A 72 -7.44 8.18 13.97
CA ILE A 72 -8.25 7.43 13.01
C ILE A 72 -8.39 5.97 13.47
N ARG A 73 -7.30 5.30 13.87
CA ARG A 73 -7.35 3.91 14.37
C ARG A 73 -8.27 3.78 15.58
N THR A 74 -8.12 4.66 16.56
CA THR A 74 -8.97 4.71 17.75
C THR A 74 -10.44 4.91 17.36
N GLY A 75 -10.73 5.81 16.41
CA GLY A 75 -12.09 6.04 15.92
C GLY A 75 -12.71 4.80 15.27
N ILE A 76 -11.92 4.05 14.48
CA ILE A 76 -12.37 2.79 13.86
C ILE A 76 -12.69 1.74 14.93
N GLU A 77 -11.86 1.61 15.96
CA GLU A 77 -12.11 0.69 17.07
C GLU A 77 -13.36 1.06 17.88
N GLN A 78 -13.55 2.34 18.16
CA GLN A 78 -14.75 2.85 18.82
C GLN A 78 -16.00 2.58 18.00
N ALA A 79 -15.97 2.83 16.68
CA ALA A 79 -17.08 2.54 15.79
C ALA A 79 -17.43 1.05 15.75
N LYS A 80 -16.41 0.18 15.68
CA LYS A 80 -16.57 -1.28 15.75
C LYS A 80 -17.20 -1.73 17.08
N ALA A 81 -16.89 -1.04 18.18
CA ALA A 81 -17.47 -1.28 19.49
C ALA A 81 -18.85 -0.62 19.71
N GLY A 82 -19.44 0.00 18.68
CA GLY A 82 -20.73 0.70 18.77
C GLY A 82 -20.68 2.01 19.55
N LYS A 83 -19.49 2.56 19.83
CA LYS A 83 -19.30 3.84 20.52
C LYS A 83 -19.41 5.01 19.53
N THR A 84 -20.49 5.04 18.77
CA THR A 84 -20.80 6.13 17.84
C THR A 84 -21.85 7.06 18.44
N ILE A 85 -21.90 8.30 17.93
CA ILE A 85 -22.93 9.26 18.28
C ILE A 85 -23.77 9.47 17.02
N ASP A 86 -25.06 9.14 17.09
CA ASP A 86 -26.01 9.47 16.05
C ASP A 86 -26.18 11.00 15.98
N ARG A 87 -26.02 11.55 14.79
CA ARG A 87 -26.16 12.99 14.52
C ARG A 87 -27.45 13.33 13.77
N GLY A 88 -28.31 12.35 13.56
CA GLY A 88 -29.56 12.50 12.82
C GLY A 88 -29.35 12.46 11.31
N ASP A 89 -30.39 12.92 10.61
CA ASP A 89 -30.44 12.98 9.15
C ASP A 89 -29.79 14.28 8.62
N PHE A 90 -29.07 14.16 7.50
CA PHE A 90 -28.40 15.26 6.81
C PHE A 90 -29.03 15.56 5.44
N SER A 91 -30.15 14.93 5.11
CA SER A 91 -30.81 15.06 3.80
C SER A 91 -31.23 16.49 3.46
N HIS A 92 -31.40 17.37 4.46
CA HIS A 92 -31.73 18.79 4.25
C HIS A 92 -30.58 19.63 3.68
N TYR A 93 -29.37 19.07 3.54
CA TYR A 93 -28.24 19.71 2.85
C TYR A 93 -28.09 19.27 1.39
N LEU A 94 -28.97 18.41 0.89
CA LEU A 94 -29.01 18.10 -0.53
C LEU A 94 -29.70 19.26 -1.24
N ASP A 95 -28.91 20.08 -1.96
CA ASP A 95 -29.47 21.09 -2.84
C ASP A 95 -30.23 20.37 -3.98
N GLU A 96 -31.53 20.63 -4.10
CA GLU A 96 -32.40 20.05 -5.15
C GLU A 96 -32.11 20.65 -6.56
N ASP A 97 -31.20 21.63 -6.65
CA ASP A 97 -30.95 22.43 -7.85
C ASP A 97 -29.86 21.85 -8.78
N TYR A 98 -29.89 20.54 -9.03
CA TYR A 98 -29.19 19.93 -10.18
C TYR A 98 -30.19 19.70 -11.32
N GLU A 99 -30.75 20.77 -11.88
CA GLU A 99 -31.42 20.72 -13.19
C GLU A 99 -30.42 21.09 -14.31
N ASP A 100 -30.16 20.09 -15.16
CA ASP A 100 -29.48 20.01 -16.48
C ASP A 100 -28.81 21.27 -17.10
#